data_AF-A0A9D5I0A4-F1
#
_entry.id   AF-A0A9D5I0A4-F1
#
_cell.length_a   1.000
_cell.length_b   1.000
_cell.length_c   1.000
_cell.angle_alpha   90.00
_cell.angle_beta   90.00
_cell.angle_gamma   90.00
#
_symmetry.space_group_name_H-M   'P 1'
#
loop_
_entity.id
_entity.type
_entity.pdbx_description
1 polymer ?
#
loop_
_entity_poly.entity_id
_entity_poly.type
_entity_poly.pdbx_seq_one_letter_code
_entity_poly.pdbx_strand_id
1 'polypeptide(L)' 'MLSIQQNGNNTTDVYKGLTIVARFIRQDNGQVAVKVLTDGHDEMTDNEQKALLIVKERI' A
#
# COMPACT_ATOMS: atom_id res chain seq x y z
N MET A 1 -0.88 -0.51 15.09
CA MET A 1 -2.11 -0.53 14.29
C MET A 1 -1.82 0.16 12.97
N LEU A 2 -2.19 -0.46 11.85
CA LEU A 2 -2.07 0.16 10.53
C LEU A 2 -3.38 0.88 10.20
N SER A 3 -3.28 2.08 9.61
CA SER A 3 -4.43 2.81 9.07
C SER A 3 -4.19 3.13 7.61
N ILE A 4 -5.29 3.25 6.86
CA ILE A 4 -5.28 3.43 5.42
C ILE A 4 -5.99 4.74 5.11
N GLN A 5 -5.39 5.60 4.30
CA GLN A 5 -5.97 6.87 3.88
C GLN A 5 -5.86 7.02 2.37
N GLN A 6 -6.98 7.30 1.71
CA GLN A 6 -6.98 7.64 0.28
C GLN A 6 -6.36 9.02 0.08
N ASN A 7 -5.39 9.10 -0.82
CA ASN A 7 -4.62 10.31 -1.11
C ASN A 7 -4.65 10.59 -2.62
N GLY A 8 -5.78 11.13 -3.08
CA GLY A 8 -5.97 11.50 -4.49
C GLY A 8 -6.39 10.34 -5.40
N ASN A 9 -6.25 10.57 -6.71
CA ASN A 9 -7.08 9.96 -7.75
C ASN A 9 -6.92 8.45 -7.97
N ASN A 10 -5.92 7.79 -7.37
CA ASN A 10 -5.74 6.33 -7.38
C ASN A 10 -4.75 5.86 -6.31
N THR A 11 -4.35 6.74 -5.38
CA THR A 11 -3.27 6.46 -4.44
C THR A 11 -3.84 6.29 -3.05
N THR A 12 -3.32 5.32 -2.31
CA THR A 12 -3.73 5.06 -0.94
C THR A 12 -2.48 4.90 -0.09
N ASP A 13 -2.35 5.71 0.95
CA ASP A 13 -1.22 5.67 1.87
C ASP A 13 -1.55 4.80 3.08
N VAL A 14 -0.60 3.96 3.47
CA VAL A 14 -0.67 3.12 4.68
C VAL A 14 0.21 3.70 5.75
N TYR A 15 -0.35 3.89 6.94
CA TYR A 15 0.29 4.53 8.07
C TYR A 15 0.52 3.55 9.21
N LYS A 16 1.66 3.68 9.90
CA LYS A 16 1.93 3.10 11.22
C LYS A 16 2.11 4.26 12.19
N GLY A 17 1.05 4.57 12.95
CA GLY A 17 1.01 5.81 13.72
C GLY A 17 0.93 7.03 12.79
N LEU A 18 1.91 7.93 12.89
CA LEU A 18 1.98 9.15 12.06
C LEU A 18 2.89 9.01 10.83
N THR A 19 3.52 7.84 10.64
CA THR A 19 4.48 7.61 9.55
C THR A 19 3.84 6.80 8.43
N ILE A 20 4.03 7.25 7.18
CA ILE A 20 3.66 6.48 5.99
C ILE A 20 4.68 5.36 5.84
N VAL A 21 4.20 4.12 5.80
CA VAL A 21 5.03 2.91 5.72
C VAL A 21 4.86 2.19 4.39
N ALA A 22 3.75 2.41 3.69
CA ALA A 22 3.55 1.92 2.33
C ALA A 22 2.60 2.82 1.54
N ARG A 23 2.67 2.71 0.21
CA ARG A 23 1.79 3.38 -0.74
C ARG A 23 1.23 2.37 -1.73
N PHE A 24 -0.07 2.43 -1.95
CA PHE A 24 -0.79 1.69 -2.96
C PHE A 24 -1.14 2.61 -4.12
N ILE A 25 -0.99 2.13 -5.35
CA ILE A 25 -1.40 2.82 -6.57
C ILE A 25 -2.30 1.88 -7.35
N ARG A 26 -3.61 2.17 -7.37
CA ARG A 26 -4.60 1.44 -8.15
C ARG A 26 -4.38 1.72 -9.63
N GLN A 27 -4.38 0.66 -10.42
CA GLN A 27 -4.23 0.69 -11.87
C GLN A 27 -5.61 0.51 -12.53
N ASP A 28 -5.76 1.00 -13.75
CA ASP A 28 -7.03 0.92 -14.50
C ASP A 28 -7.44 -0.53 -14.82
N ASN A 29 -6.50 -1.47 -14.78
CA ASN A 29 -6.72 -2.90 -14.99
C ASN A 29 -7.17 -3.65 -13.71
N GLY A 30 -7.42 -2.94 -12.60
CA GLY A 30 -7.83 -3.51 -11.32
C GLY A 30 -6.68 -4.00 -10.44
N GLN A 31 -5.43 -3.98 -10.92
CA GLN A 31 -4.26 -4.30 -10.10
C GLN A 31 -3.89 -3.12 -9.18
N VAL A 32 -3.12 -3.44 -8.15
CA VAL A 32 -2.61 -2.47 -7.17
C VAL A 32 -1.09 -2.61 -7.12
N ALA A 33 -0.38 -1.53 -7.45
CA ALA A 33 1.04 -1.43 -7.18
C ALA A 33 1.25 -1.10 -5.71
N VAL A 34 2.13 -1.83 -5.04
CA VAL A 34 2.48 -1.71 -3.63
C VAL A 34 3.93 -1.28 -3.54
N LYS A 35 4.17 -0.17 -2.85
CA LYS A 35 5.50 0.33 -2.52
C LYS A 35 5.64 0.41 -1.02
N VAL A 36 6.43 -0.48 -0.42
CA VAL A 36 6.76 -0.47 1.00
C VAL A 36 7.94 0.47 1.21
N LEU A 37 7.71 1.55 1.96
CA LEU A 37 8.69 2.63 2.14
C LEU A 37 9.75 2.29 3.18
N THR A 38 9.47 1.32 4.07
CA THR A 38 10.37 0.95 5.17
C THR A 38 11.56 0.10 4.71
N ASP A 39 11.37 -0.76 3.71
CA ASP A 39 12.41 -1.64 3.17
C ASP A 39 12.66 -1.45 1.66
N GLY A 40 11.89 -0.58 0.99
CA GLY A 40 12.01 -0.29 -0.43
C GLY A 40 11.39 -1.35 -1.35
N HIS A 41 10.61 -2.29 -0.82
CA HIS A 41 9.99 -3.35 -1.61
C HIS A 41 8.87 -2.84 -2.51
N ASP A 42 8.89 -3.23 -3.78
CA ASP A 42 7.88 -2.90 -4.77
C ASP A 42 7.25 -4.20 -5.33
N GLU A 43 5.91 -4.28 -5.37
CA GLU A 43 5.17 -5.46 -5.84
C GLU A 43 3.83 -5.07 -6.48
N MET A 44 3.32 -5.92 -7.38
CA MET A 44 2.00 -5.76 -7.99
C MET A 44 1.07 -6.85 -7.47
N THR A 45 -0.19 -6.52 -7.23
CA THR A 45 -1.16 -7.48 -6.72
C THR A 45 -2.56 -7.25 -7.28
N ASP A 46 -3.44 -8.23 -7.17
CA ASP A 46 -4.74 -8.24 -7.81
C ASP A 46 -5.79 -7.36 -7.10
N ASN A 47 -5.54 -6.97 -5.85
CA ASN A 47 -6.46 -6.15 -5.05
C ASN A 47 -5.80 -5.59 -3.78
N GLU A 48 -6.49 -4.65 -3.12
CA GLU A 48 -5.98 -3.99 -1.91
C GLU A 48 -5.88 -4.91 -0.68
N GLN A 49 -6.66 -6.00 -0.60
CA GLN A 49 -6.56 -6.93 0.53
C GLN A 49 -5.23 -7.67 0.51
N LYS A 50 -4.82 -8.16 -0.67
CA LYS A 50 -3.49 -8.76 -0.85
C LYS A 50 -2.38 -7.73 -0.64
N ALA A 51 -2.58 -6.49 -1.10
CA ALA A 51 -1.63 -5.40 -0.89
C ALA A 51 -1.39 -5.15 0.61
N LEU A 52 -2.46 -5.13 1.40
CA LEU A 52 -2.37 -4.97 2.84
C LEU A 52 -1.69 -6.15 3.54
N LEU A 53 -1.85 -7.37 3.03
CA LEU A 53 -1.14 -8.55 3.54
C LEU A 53 0.38 -8.40 3.37
N ILE A 54 0.83 -8.04 2.16
CA ILE A 54 2.25 -7.79 1.85
C ILE A 54 2.84 -6.75 2.81
N VAL A 55 2.12 -5.66 3.04
CA VAL A 55 2.52 -4.59 3.96
C VAL A 55 2.62 -5.11 5.40
N LYS A 56 1.66 -5.92 5.86
CA LYS A 56 1.67 -6.50 7.22
C LYS A 56 2.81 -7.49 7.45
N GLU A 57 3.24 -8.22 6.43
CA GLU A 57 4.33 -9.19 6.54
C GLU A 57 5.71 -8.51 6.63
N ARG A 58 5.81 -7.24 6.25
CA ARG A 58 7.07 -6.50 6.13
C ARG A 58 7.29 -5.41 7.17
N ILE A 59 6.31 -5.09 8.00
CA ILE A 59 6.29 -3.91 8.91
C ILE A 59 6.00 -4.26 10.36
#